data_AF-A0A3D1JA80-F1
#
_entry.id   AF-A0A3D1JA80-F1
#
_cell.length_a   1.000
_cell.length_b   1.000
_cell.length_c   1.000
_cell.angle_alpha   90.00
_cell.angle_beta   90.00
_cell.angle_gamma   90.00
#
_symmetry.space_group_name_H-M   'P 1'
#
loop_
_entity.id
_entity.type
_entity.pdbx_description
1 polymer ?
#
loop_
_entity_poly.entity_id
_entity_poly.type
_entity_poly.pdbx_seq_one_letter_code
_entity_poly.pdbx_strand_id
1 'polypeptide(L)'
;EYESAKDEQAFVEGRITTLETMIRFAEIIDNEGADSDEVTIGKTVIFVELPDGDEEEYMIVGSAEADPFSGKISNDSPIARALIGKKINDEVTISTPGGDMQVKITEVKNS
;
A
#
# COMPACT_ATOMS: atom_id res chain seq x y z
N GLU A 1 -34.08 -23.86 -3.53
CA GLU A 1 -34.15 -22.94 -2.36
C GLU A 1 -33.27 -23.40 -1.19
N TYR A 2 -33.38 -24.64 -0.71
CA TYR A 2 -32.55 -25.12 0.42
C TYR A 2 -31.03 -25.16 0.13
N GLU A 3 -30.62 -25.57 -1.08
CA GLU A 3 -29.21 -25.53 -1.50
C GLU A 3 -28.65 -24.10 -1.58
N SER A 4 -29.42 -23.18 -2.19
CA SER A 4 -29.03 -21.76 -2.27
C SER A 4 -28.85 -21.13 -0.89
N ALA A 5 -29.70 -21.46 0.09
CA ALA A 5 -29.56 -20.96 1.46
C ALA A 5 -28.30 -21.51 2.16
N LYS A 6 -27.92 -22.75 1.86
CA LYS A 6 -26.72 -23.39 2.41
C LYS A 6 -25.44 -22.83 1.78
N ASP A 7 -25.47 -22.52 0.48
CA ASP A 7 -24.35 -21.89 -0.22
C ASP A 7 -24.13 -20.44 0.26
N GLU A 8 -25.21 -19.68 0.44
CA GLU A 8 -25.17 -18.34 1.01
C GLU A 8 -24.58 -18.36 2.44
N GLN A 9 -25.00 -19.33 3.26
CA GLN A 9 -24.48 -19.50 4.62
C GLN A 9 -22.97 -19.81 4.59
N ALA A 10 -22.53 -20.75 3.75
CA ALA A 10 -21.11 -21.11 3.64
C ALA A 10 -20.26 -19.92 3.16
N PHE A 11 -20.77 -19.10 2.24
CA PHE A 11 -20.12 -17.88 1.80
C PHE A 11 -19.97 -16.87 2.96
N VAL A 12 -21.03 -16.65 3.73
CA VAL A 12 -21.01 -15.75 4.89
C VAL A 12 -20.04 -16.25 5.96
N GLU A 13 -20.05 -17.54 6.31
CA GLU A 13 -19.11 -18.13 7.27
C GLU A 13 -17.64 -18.03 6.81
N GLY A 14 -17.40 -18.19 5.50
CA GLY A 14 -16.09 -17.94 4.90
C GLY A 14 -15.63 -16.48 5.04
N ARG A 15 -16.54 -15.52 4.84
CA ARG A 15 -16.25 -14.10 5.06
C ARG A 15 -15.95 -13.79 6.53
N ILE A 16 -16.71 -14.37 7.47
CA ILE A 16 -16.46 -14.23 8.91
C ILE A 16 -15.06 -14.72 9.25
N THR A 17 -14.71 -15.95 8.85
CA THR A 17 -13.39 -16.53 9.12
C THR A 17 -12.25 -15.67 8.56
N THR A 18 -12.44 -15.12 7.37
CA THR A 18 -11.46 -14.23 6.74
C THR A 18 -11.28 -12.95 7.57
N LEU A 19 -12.37 -12.30 7.96
CA LEU A 19 -12.35 -11.09 8.78
C LEU A 19 -11.75 -11.33 10.16
N GLU A 20 -12.10 -12.43 10.82
CA GLU A 20 -11.52 -12.83 12.11
C GLU A 20 -10.00 -13.05 12.01
N THR A 21 -9.55 -13.63 10.90
CA THR A 21 -8.12 -13.83 10.62
C THR A 21 -7.41 -12.49 10.43
N MET A 22 -7.99 -11.57 9.64
CA MET A 22 -7.44 -10.22 9.47
C MET A 22 -7.31 -9.49 10.80
N ILE A 23 -8.35 -9.51 11.65
CA ILE A 23 -8.32 -8.88 12.97
C ILE A 23 -7.26 -9.52 13.87
N ARG A 24 -7.17 -10.86 13.87
CA ARG A 24 -6.24 -11.61 14.74
C ARG A 24 -4.77 -11.28 14.44
N PHE A 25 -4.43 -11.01 13.19
CA PHE A 25 -3.06 -10.75 12.74
C PHE A 25 -2.80 -9.29 12.38
N ALA A 26 -3.74 -8.38 12.65
CA ALA A 26 -3.54 -6.96 12.45
C ALA A 26 -2.49 -6.42 13.44
N GLU A 27 -1.50 -5.70 12.90
CA GLU A 27 -0.49 -4.99 13.68
C GLU A 27 -0.78 -3.49 13.60
N ILE A 28 -0.80 -2.81 14.76
CA ILE A 28 -0.97 -1.36 14.80
C ILE A 28 0.39 -0.72 14.55
N ILE A 29 0.54 -0.06 13.40
CA ILE A 29 1.73 0.72 13.08
C ILE A 29 1.60 2.08 13.78
N ASP A 30 2.41 2.30 14.82
CA ASP A 30 2.54 3.61 15.44
C ASP A 30 3.62 4.43 14.71
N ASN A 31 3.21 5.52 14.07
CA ASN A 31 4.08 6.43 13.34
C ASN A 31 4.54 7.64 14.17
N GLU A 32 4.21 7.74 15.47
CA GLU A 32 4.59 8.89 16.31
C GLU A 32 6.11 9.04 16.50
N GLY A 33 6.90 8.01 16.20
CA GLY A 33 8.37 8.03 16.23
C GLY A 33 9.06 7.96 14.86
N ALA A 34 8.31 7.84 13.76
CA ALA A 34 8.88 7.79 12.42
C ALA A 34 9.25 9.19 11.94
N ASP A 35 10.44 9.32 11.35
CA ASP A 35 10.90 10.58 10.76
C ASP A 35 9.85 11.08 9.75
N SER A 36 9.49 12.37 9.84
CA SER A 36 8.42 12.92 9.00
C SER A 36 8.74 12.90 7.51
N ASP A 37 10.03 12.79 7.18
CA ASP A 37 10.54 12.71 5.81
C ASP A 37 10.75 11.28 5.31
N GLU A 38 10.52 10.25 6.14
CA GLU A 38 10.72 8.84 5.80
C GLU A 38 9.41 8.16 5.39
N VAL A 39 9.49 7.39 4.31
CA VAL A 39 8.37 6.61 3.79
C VAL A 39 8.15 5.36 4.63
N THR A 40 6.98 5.28 5.28
CA THR A 40 6.52 4.12 6.06
C THR A 40 5.07 3.75 5.72
N ILE A 41 4.60 2.61 6.24
CA ILE A 41 3.19 2.22 6.10
C ILE A 41 2.30 3.26 6.81
N GLY A 42 1.22 3.66 6.14
CA GLY A 42 0.31 4.72 6.57
C GLY A 42 0.67 6.12 6.07
N LYS A 43 1.82 6.29 5.39
CA LYS A 43 2.19 7.56 4.77
C LYS A 43 1.68 7.66 3.35
N THR A 44 1.44 8.88 2.90
CA THR A 44 1.25 9.20 1.49
C THR A 44 2.55 9.75 0.93
N VAL A 45 2.96 9.22 -0.22
CA VAL A 45 4.21 9.53 -0.91
C VAL A 45 3.88 10.11 -2.26
N ILE A 46 4.55 11.21 -2.57
CA ILE A 46 4.49 11.85 -3.89
C ILE A 46 5.87 11.70 -4.51
N PHE A 47 5.91 11.22 -5.75
CA PHE A 47 7.14 11.06 -6.51
C PHE A 47 6.93 11.43 -7.98
N VAL A 48 8.03 11.77 -8.64
CA VAL A 48 8.06 12.08 -10.08
C VAL A 48 8.94 11.08 -10.80
N GLU A 49 8.52 10.59 -11.96
CA GLU A 49 9.38 9.79 -12.84
C GLU A 49 10.45 10.67 -13.49
N LEU A 50 11.70 10.23 -13.44
CA LEU A 50 12.82 10.94 -14.06
C LEU A 50 13.05 10.46 -15.51
N PRO A 51 13.45 11.36 -16.42
CA PRO A 51 13.75 12.78 -16.18
C PRO A 51 12.55 13.74 -16.23
N ASP A 52 11.48 13.40 -16.96
CA ASP A 52 10.43 14.35 -17.36
C ASP A 52 9.01 13.77 -17.24
N GLY A 53 8.79 12.80 -16.35
CA GLY A 53 7.47 12.21 -16.19
C GLY A 53 6.55 12.98 -15.26
N ASP A 54 5.35 12.44 -15.08
CA ASP A 54 4.30 13.06 -14.26
C ASP A 54 4.52 12.77 -12.77
N GLU A 55 3.90 13.63 -11.95
CA GLU A 55 3.84 13.44 -10.50
C GLU A 55 2.75 12.44 -10.16
N GLU A 56 3.11 11.45 -9.34
CA GLU A 56 2.24 10.37 -8.89
C GLU A 56 2.12 10.40 -7.37
N GLU A 57 0.90 10.24 -6.85
CA GLU A 57 0.60 10.23 -5.43
C GLU A 57 0.02 8.88 -5.00
N TYR A 58 0.65 8.24 -4.00
CA TYR A 58 0.18 6.97 -3.46
C TYR A 58 0.27 6.90 -1.94
N MET A 59 -0.75 6.31 -1.31
CA MET A 59 -0.75 5.95 0.10
C MET A 59 -0.31 4.49 0.26
N ILE A 60 0.72 4.27 1.08
CA ILE A 60 1.20 2.92 1.39
C ILE A 60 0.33 2.37 2.52
N VAL A 61 -0.39 1.28 2.25
CA VAL A 61 -1.28 0.62 3.20
C VAL A 61 -0.95 -0.87 3.31
N GLY A 62 -1.55 -1.55 4.29
CA GLY A 62 -1.45 -3.01 4.36
C GLY A 62 -2.14 -3.68 3.17
N SER A 63 -1.70 -4.89 2.81
CA SER A 63 -2.26 -5.67 1.70
C SER A 63 -3.78 -5.89 1.75
N ALA A 64 -4.38 -5.92 2.95
CA ALA A 64 -5.82 -6.07 3.10
C ALA A 64 -6.62 -4.79 2.75
N GLU A 65 -5.97 -3.62 2.75
CA GLU A 65 -6.59 -2.31 2.55
C GLU A 65 -6.25 -1.69 1.18
N ALA A 66 -5.44 -2.39 0.39
CA ALA A 66 -4.96 -1.92 -0.89
C ALA A 66 -6.11 -1.78 -1.89
N ASP A 67 -6.16 -0.61 -2.51
CA ASP A 67 -7.10 -0.26 -3.57
C ASP A 67 -6.38 0.68 -4.54
N PRO A 68 -5.74 0.13 -5.60
CA PRO A 68 -4.98 0.92 -6.56
C PRO A 68 -5.81 2.01 -7.25
N PHE A 69 -7.13 1.81 -7.38
CA PHE A 69 -8.01 2.80 -8.00
C PHE A 69 -8.24 4.04 -7.14
N SER A 70 -8.03 3.94 -5.82
CA SER A 70 -8.06 5.07 -4.90
C SER A 70 -6.67 5.54 -4.47
N GLY A 71 -5.61 5.13 -5.19
CA GLY A 71 -4.23 5.50 -4.87
C GLY A 71 -3.66 4.79 -3.64
N LYS A 72 -4.31 3.73 -3.15
CA LYS A 72 -3.83 2.93 -2.02
C LYS A 72 -3.07 1.71 -2.50
N ILE A 73 -1.76 1.69 -2.28
CA ILE A 73 -0.89 0.58 -2.69
C ILE A 73 -0.53 -0.29 -1.49
N SER A 74 -0.55 -1.60 -1.71
CA SER A 74 -0.07 -2.57 -0.73
C SER A 74 1.42 -2.37 -0.46
N ASN A 75 1.81 -2.48 0.81
CA ASN A 75 3.20 -2.57 1.26
C ASN A 75 3.98 -3.72 0.60
N ASP A 76 3.29 -4.75 0.10
CA ASP A 76 3.88 -5.85 -0.66
C ASP A 76 4.04 -5.54 -2.15
N SER A 77 3.58 -4.39 -2.65
CA SER A 77 3.77 -4.02 -4.06
C SER A 77 5.25 -3.68 -4.38
N PRO A 78 5.72 -3.87 -5.63
CA PRO A 78 7.08 -3.49 -6.02
C PRO A 78 7.38 -2.00 -5.79
N ILE A 79 6.39 -1.14 -6.04
CA ILE A 79 6.47 0.31 -5.82
C ILE A 79 6.69 0.59 -4.32
N ALA A 80 5.79 0.09 -3.45
CA ALA A 80 5.89 0.33 -2.02
C ALA A 80 7.20 -0.23 -1.44
N ARG A 81 7.62 -1.45 -1.83
CA ARG A 81 8.87 -2.05 -1.36
C ARG A 81 10.11 -1.25 -1.74
N ALA A 82 10.11 -0.61 -2.91
CA ALA A 82 11.23 0.23 -3.34
C ALA A 82 11.29 1.55 -2.56
N LEU A 83 10.12 2.10 -2.19
CA LEU A 83 9.99 3.39 -1.52
C LEU A 83 10.09 3.31 0.01
N ILE A 84 9.66 2.22 0.65
CA ILE A 84 9.72 2.08 2.12
C ILE A 84 11.15 2.26 2.64
N GLY A 85 11.30 3.10 3.67
CA GLY A 85 12.59 3.45 4.28
C GLY A 85 13.40 4.49 3.51
N LYS A 86 12.86 5.03 2.41
CA LYS A 86 13.46 6.15 1.66
C LYS A 86 12.96 7.48 2.17
N LYS A 87 13.69 8.54 1.86
CA LYS A 87 13.40 9.90 2.32
C LYS A 87 13.07 10.86 1.20
N ILE A 88 12.49 12.01 1.56
CA ILE A 88 12.26 13.12 0.63
C ILE A 88 13.58 13.49 -0.09
N ASN A 89 13.50 13.70 -1.40
CA ASN A 89 14.60 13.93 -2.35
C ASN A 89 15.42 12.70 -2.76
N ASP A 90 15.18 11.52 -2.20
CA ASP A 90 15.86 10.30 -2.67
C ASP A 90 15.42 9.95 -4.10
N GLU A 91 16.39 9.50 -4.89
CA GLU A 91 16.15 8.87 -6.19
C GLU A 91 16.16 7.34 -6.03
N VAL A 92 15.10 6.71 -6.51
CA VAL A 92 14.82 5.28 -6.30
C VAL A 92 14.54 4.64 -7.65
N THR A 93 15.10 3.45 -7.88
CA THR A 93 14.73 2.62 -9.03
C THR A 93 13.67 1.61 -8.62
N ILE A 94 12.52 1.67 -9.29
CA ILE A 94 11.41 0.76 -9.10
C ILE A 94 11.40 -0.26 -10.24
N SER A 95 11.59 -1.54 -9.91
CA SER A 95 11.45 -2.61 -10.90
C SER A 95 9.99 -2.99 -11.06
N THR A 96 9.42 -2.66 -12.21
CA THR A 96 8.06 -3.07 -12.60
C THR A 96 8.12 -4.18 -13.67
N PRO A 97 7.06 -4.96 -13.87
CA PRO A 97 7.00 -5.92 -14.98
C PRO A 97 7.20 -5.30 -16.38
N GLY A 98 6.95 -3.99 -16.52
CA GLY A 98 7.15 -3.24 -17.76
C GLY A 98 8.57 -2.70 -17.96
N GLY A 99 9.43 -2.81 -16.96
CA GLY A 99 10.78 -2.22 -16.95
C GLY A 99 11.09 -1.50 -15.65
N ASP A 100 12.36 -1.11 -15.52
CA ASP A 100 12.82 -0.29 -14.39
C ASP A 100 12.44 1.18 -14.62
N MET A 101 11.90 1.81 -13.58
CA MET A 101 11.46 3.21 -13.57
C MET A 101 12.28 3.95 -12.51
N GLN A 102 12.96 5.04 -12.89
CA GLN A 102 13.63 5.91 -11.92
C GLN A 102 12.65 6.97 -11.45
N VAL A 103 12.52 7.12 -10.13
CA VAL A 103 11.65 8.11 -9.53
C VAL A 103 12.39 8.93 -8.49
N LYS A 104 11.97 10.16 -8.29
CA LYS A 104 12.43 11.00 -7.18
C LYS A 104 11.28 11.31 -6.24
N ILE A 105 11.48 11.07 -4.95
CA ILE A 105 10.49 11.38 -3.92
C ILE A 105 10.47 12.90 -3.72
N THR A 106 9.33 13.54 -3.96
CA THR A 106 9.14 14.98 -3.82
C THR A 106 8.52 15.34 -2.49
N GLU A 107 7.63 14.50 -1.96
CA GLU A 107 6.94 14.74 -0.70
C GLU A 107 6.60 13.43 0.05
N VAL A 108 6.64 13.49 1.37
CA VAL A 108 6.11 12.46 2.28
C VAL A 108 5.21 13.16 3.28
N LYS A 109 3.95 12.73 3.34
CA LYS A 109 2.93 13.30 4.24
C LYS A 109 2.25 12.23 5.07
N ASN A 110 1.84 12.61 6.27
CA ASN A 110 0.91 11.80 7.06
C ASN A 110 -0.44 11.74 6.33
N SER A 111 -1.12 10.61 6.45
CA SER A 111 -2.49 10.43 5.95
C SER A 111 -3.54 11.16 6.80
#